data_AF-A0A7S0BQN8-F1
#
_entry.id   AF-A0A7S0BQN8-F1
#
_cell.length_a   1.000
_cell.length_b   1.000
_cell.length_c   1.000
_cell.angle_alpha   90.00
_cell.angle_beta   90.00
_cell.angle_gamma   90.00
#
_symmetry.space_group_name_H-M   'P 1'
#
loop_
_entity.id
_entity.type
_entity.pdbx_description
1 polymer ?
#
loop_
_entity_poly.entity_id
_entity_poly.type
_entity_poly.pdbx_seq_one_letter_code
_entity_poly.pdbx_strand_id
1 'polypeptide(L)'
;EANMPKLHVKVAPGVGGKIPSSSTDANRGNKVQGTGRTRSTVNRIQMYKTKAHKRDRKGKIIEGAGDLTSRTPEIGAGRIAPNRRWFGNTRVVKQQELSEFRDAVAKVSHDPYSVLLKRRKLPMGLVAETDKNRDGTRLQLLETETFEDTFSKKKWVYCS
;
A
#
# COMPACT_ATOMS: atom_id res chain seq x y z
N GLU A 1 -27.05 -53.17 15.86
CA GLU A 1 -26.16 -51.98 15.86
C GLU A 1 -25.54 -51.82 14.48
N ALA A 2 -25.80 -50.72 13.77
CA ALA A 2 -25.24 -50.49 12.44
C ALA A 2 -23.80 -49.96 12.56
N ASN A 3 -22.83 -50.78 12.21
CA ASN A 3 -21.41 -50.42 12.10
C ASN A 3 -21.23 -49.49 10.89
N MET A 4 -20.95 -48.20 11.14
CA MET A 4 -20.67 -47.27 10.05
C MET A 4 -19.28 -47.54 9.44
N PRO A 5 -19.14 -47.57 8.11
CA PRO A 5 -17.86 -47.79 7.47
C PRO A 5 -16.91 -46.62 7.76
N LYS A 6 -15.74 -46.92 8.31
CA LYS A 6 -14.67 -45.93 8.51
C LYS A 6 -14.23 -45.40 7.14
N LEU A 7 -14.46 -44.11 6.90
CA LEU A 7 -14.01 -43.42 5.69
C LEU A 7 -12.48 -43.33 5.70
N HIS A 8 -11.82 -44.10 4.84
CA HIS A 8 -10.39 -43.98 4.60
C HIS A 8 -10.13 -42.77 3.68
N VAL A 9 -9.53 -41.72 4.24
CA VAL A 9 -9.25 -40.49 3.52
C VAL A 9 -7.95 -40.65 2.72
N LYS A 10 -8.02 -40.51 1.39
CA LYS A 10 -6.84 -40.56 0.51
C LYS A 10 -5.93 -39.35 0.77
N VAL A 11 -4.67 -39.62 1.12
CA VAL A 11 -3.62 -38.61 1.35
C VAL A 11 -2.94 -38.29 0.02
N ALA A 12 -2.76 -37.01 -0.31
CA ALA A 12 -2.00 -36.59 -1.49
C ALA A 12 -0.50 -36.88 -1.30
N PRO A 13 0.23 -37.33 -2.33
CA PRO A 13 1.62 -37.71 -2.19
C PRO A 13 2.50 -36.46 -2.05
N GLY A 14 3.05 -36.25 -0.85
CA GLY A 14 4.01 -35.20 -0.54
C GLY A 14 4.62 -35.40 0.84
N VAL A 15 5.85 -35.93 0.85
CA VAL A 15 6.79 -36.11 1.96
C VAL A 15 6.16 -36.49 3.32
N GLY A 16 6.12 -37.79 3.59
CA GLY A 16 6.07 -38.32 4.95
C GLY A 16 4.69 -38.66 5.52
N GLY A 17 3.78 -39.22 4.71
CA GLY A 17 2.75 -40.20 5.12
C GLY A 17 1.80 -39.89 6.30
N LYS A 18 1.87 -38.70 6.91
CA LYS A 18 1.07 -38.32 8.08
C LYS A 18 0.02 -37.32 7.65
N ILE A 19 -1.24 -37.65 7.92
CA ILE A 19 -2.35 -36.73 7.77
C ILE A 19 -2.07 -35.53 8.70
N PRO A 20 -2.11 -34.29 8.21
CA PRO A 20 -1.90 -33.11 9.04
C PRO A 20 -2.93 -33.09 10.17
N SER A 21 -2.46 -33.24 11.42
CA SER A 21 -3.31 -33.47 12.60
C SER A 21 -3.86 -32.18 13.22
N SER A 22 -3.21 -31.04 12.94
CA SER A 22 -3.61 -29.73 13.46
C SER A 22 -3.99 -28.75 12.37
N SER A 23 -4.85 -27.79 12.70
CA SER A 23 -5.29 -26.74 11.79
C SER A 23 -4.16 -25.77 11.38
N THR A 24 -3.07 -25.75 12.16
CA THR A 24 -1.85 -24.95 11.97
C THR A 24 -0.69 -25.74 11.34
N ASP A 25 -0.90 -27.01 10.98
CA ASP A 25 0.14 -27.83 10.35
C ASP A 25 0.54 -27.24 8.98
N ALA A 26 1.84 -26.99 8.79
CA ALA A 26 2.37 -26.43 7.55
C ALA A 26 2.10 -27.34 6.34
N ASN A 27 2.00 -28.65 6.58
CA ASN A 27 1.73 -29.69 5.56
C ASN A 27 0.23 -29.84 5.25
N ARG A 28 -0.65 -29.04 5.86
CA ARG A 28 -2.09 -29.04 5.57
C ARG A 28 -2.38 -28.32 4.25
N GLY A 29 -2.90 -29.07 3.28
CA GLY A 29 -3.42 -28.53 2.03
C GLY A 29 -4.60 -27.56 2.24
N ASN A 30 -4.83 -26.65 1.30
CA ASN A 30 -5.86 -25.62 1.41
C ASN A 30 -7.30 -26.18 1.44
N LYS A 31 -7.51 -27.39 0.94
CA LYS A 31 -8.81 -28.06 0.92
C LYS A 31 -9.05 -28.76 2.25
N VAL A 32 -10.11 -28.36 2.95
CA VAL A 32 -10.53 -29.01 4.19
C VAL A 32 -11.06 -30.40 3.86
N GLN A 33 -10.44 -31.44 4.42
CA GLN A 33 -11.08 -32.75 4.55
C GLN A 33 -11.87 -32.74 5.87
N GLY A 34 -13.20 -32.69 5.80
CA GLY A 34 -14.12 -32.68 6.97
C GLY A 34 -14.76 -31.31 7.31
N THR A 35 -15.24 -31.16 8.55
CA THR A 35 -16.00 -29.98 9.06
C THR A 35 -15.12 -28.85 9.64
N GLY A 36 -13.81 -28.93 9.49
CA GLY A 36 -12.87 -27.96 10.05
C GLY A 36 -12.80 -26.63 9.28
N ARG A 37 -12.19 -25.60 9.90
CA ARG A 37 -11.91 -24.33 9.21
C ARG A 37 -10.78 -24.48 8.18
N THR A 38 -10.84 -23.70 7.09
CA THR A 38 -9.77 -23.59 6.08
C THR A 38 -8.50 -22.98 6.68
N ARG A 39 -7.33 -23.29 6.12
CA ARG A 39 -6.03 -22.72 6.52
C ARG A 39 -6.05 -21.19 6.51
N SER A 40 -6.65 -20.58 5.48
CA SER A 40 -6.80 -19.12 5.36
C SER A 40 -7.64 -18.52 6.49
N THR A 41 -8.72 -19.19 6.88
CA THR A 41 -9.58 -18.74 7.99
C THR A 41 -8.86 -18.85 9.32
N VAL A 42 -8.12 -19.95 9.55
CA VAL A 42 -7.34 -20.16 10.77
C VAL A 42 -6.26 -19.09 10.92
N ASN A 43 -5.51 -18.79 9.85
CA ASN A 43 -4.49 -17.73 9.85
C ASN A 43 -5.09 -16.35 10.13
N ARG A 44 -6.27 -16.03 9.54
CA ARG A 44 -6.98 -14.78 9.81
C ARG A 44 -7.44 -14.66 11.26
N ILE A 45 -7.98 -15.74 11.84
CA ILE A 45 -8.37 -15.75 13.25
C ILE A 45 -7.15 -15.61 14.15
N GLN A 46 -6.04 -16.27 13.80
CA GLN A 46 -4.78 -16.15 14.53
C GLN A 46 -4.25 -14.73 14.50
N MET A 47 -4.33 -14.03 13.35
CA MET A 47 -3.97 -12.61 13.20
C MET A 47 -4.72 -11.70 14.20
N TYR A 48 -6.02 -11.93 14.43
CA TYR A 48 -6.76 -11.15 15.44
C TYR A 48 -6.37 -11.49 16.89
N LYS A 49 -5.84 -12.69 17.13
CA LYS A 49 -5.41 -13.15 18.47
C LYS A 49 -3.96 -12.81 18.77
N THR A 50 -3.11 -12.64 17.74
CA THR A 50 -1.70 -12.33 17.90
C THR A 50 -1.53 -10.95 18.52
N LYS A 51 -0.83 -10.90 19.66
CA LYS A 51 -0.42 -9.64 20.28
C LYS A 51 0.82 -9.10 19.57
N ALA A 52 0.95 -7.78 19.51
CA ALA A 52 2.13 -7.11 18.97
C ALA A 52 3.44 -7.58 19.63
N HIS A 53 3.41 -7.78 20.96
CA HIS A 53 4.50 -8.33 21.74
C HIS A 53 4.00 -9.45 22.65
N LYS A 54 4.69 -10.59 22.64
CA LYS A 54 4.55 -11.59 23.70
C LYS A 54 5.57 -11.27 24.80
N ARG A 55 5.14 -11.30 26.06
CA ARG A 55 6.02 -11.02 27.21
C ARG A 55 6.13 -12.25 28.09
N ASP A 56 7.28 -12.42 28.71
CA ASP A 56 7.50 -13.41 29.76
C ASP A 56 6.82 -12.96 31.06
N ARG A 57 6.71 -13.86 32.06
CA ARG A 57 6.13 -13.57 33.38
C ARG A 57 6.84 -12.41 34.08
N LYS A 58 8.13 -12.21 33.83
CA LYS A 58 8.93 -11.09 34.33
C LYS A 58 8.70 -9.77 33.56
N GLY A 59 7.83 -9.76 32.55
CA GLY A 59 7.52 -8.58 31.75
C GLY A 59 8.55 -8.26 30.65
N LYS A 60 9.56 -9.11 30.39
CA LYS A 60 10.49 -8.94 29.26
C LYS A 60 9.81 -9.37 27.95
N ILE A 61 10.05 -8.65 26.86
CA ILE A 61 9.56 -9.04 25.52
C ILE A 61 10.31 -10.30 25.06
N ILE A 62 9.55 -11.28 24.59
CA ILE A 62 10.09 -12.49 23.99
C ILE A 62 10.28 -12.21 22.50
N GLU A 63 11.52 -12.12 22.05
CA GLU A 63 11.89 -11.95 20.65
C GLU A 63 11.37 -13.13 19.82
N GLY A 64 10.89 -12.86 18.59
CA GLY A 64 10.35 -13.89 17.70
C GLY A 64 8.95 -14.42 18.02
N ALA A 65 8.37 -14.12 19.19
CA ALA A 65 7.08 -14.69 19.60
C ALA A 65 5.86 -13.77 19.36
N GLY A 66 6.09 -12.47 19.15
CA GLY A 66 5.08 -11.52 18.69
C GLY A 66 5.29 -11.13 17.22
N ASP A 67 4.23 -10.62 16.60
CA ASP A 67 4.22 -10.27 15.16
C ASP A 67 5.33 -9.25 14.82
N LEU A 68 5.45 -8.19 15.62
CA LEU A 68 6.43 -7.12 15.41
C LEU A 68 7.86 -7.47 15.86
N THR A 69 8.03 -8.54 16.65
CA THR A 69 9.34 -8.95 17.21
C THR A 69 10.02 -10.03 16.38
N SER A 70 9.33 -10.61 15.40
CA SER A 70 9.86 -11.65 14.52
C SER A 70 10.73 -11.10 13.39
N ARG A 71 10.60 -9.80 13.10
CA ARG A 71 11.15 -9.16 11.90
C ARG A 71 11.98 -7.93 12.23
N THR A 72 12.36 -7.73 13.49
CA THR A 72 13.18 -6.58 13.89
C THR A 72 14.48 -6.62 13.09
N PRO A 73 14.70 -5.67 12.17
CA PRO A 73 15.85 -5.73 11.28
C PRO A 73 17.12 -5.52 12.11
N GLU A 74 18.14 -6.33 11.82
CA GLU A 74 19.46 -6.15 12.41
C GLU A 74 19.99 -4.74 12.10
N ILE A 75 20.79 -4.20 13.00
CA ILE A 75 21.40 -2.87 12.86
C ILE A 75 22.28 -2.87 11.60
N GLY A 76 21.79 -2.21 10.54
CA GLY A 76 22.47 -2.14 9.23
C GLY A 76 21.74 -2.80 8.06
N ALA A 77 20.62 -3.50 8.29
CA ALA A 77 19.85 -4.18 7.23
C ALA A 77 19.06 -3.26 6.28
N GLY A 78 19.17 -1.93 6.42
CA GLY A 78 18.45 -0.94 5.61
C GLY A 78 19.22 -0.41 4.39
N ARG A 79 20.39 -0.96 4.06
CA ARG A 79 21.19 -0.49 2.91
C ARG A 79 20.57 -0.95 1.60
N ILE A 80 20.47 -0.04 0.65
CA ILE A 80 19.93 -0.32 -0.68
C ILE A 80 21.09 -0.39 -1.68
N ALA A 81 21.20 -1.48 -2.44
CA ALA A 81 22.29 -1.67 -3.39
C ALA A 81 22.18 -0.70 -4.59
N PRO A 82 23.28 -0.07 -5.04
CA PRO A 82 23.24 0.87 -6.15
C PRO A 82 22.74 0.20 -7.42
N ASN A 83 21.75 0.81 -8.10
CA ASN A 83 21.18 0.26 -9.33
C ASN A 83 20.81 1.36 -10.33
N ARG A 84 21.30 1.25 -11.56
CA ARG A 84 21.01 2.20 -12.66
C ARG A 84 19.51 2.32 -12.97
N ARG A 85 18.73 1.26 -12.73
CA ARG A 85 17.28 1.24 -12.99
C ARG A 85 16.48 2.23 -12.15
N TRP A 86 17.01 2.70 -11.02
CA TRP A 86 16.30 3.67 -10.17
C TRP A 86 16.14 5.03 -10.82
N PHE A 87 17.07 5.38 -11.71
CA PHE A 87 17.10 6.68 -12.37
C PHE A 87 16.45 6.64 -13.76
N GLY A 88 15.99 5.47 -14.21
CA GLY A 88 15.25 5.34 -15.47
C GLY A 88 13.77 5.67 -15.28
N ASN A 89 13.16 6.24 -16.31
CA ASN A 89 11.72 6.55 -16.30
C ASN A 89 10.90 5.26 -16.17
N THR A 90 10.10 5.14 -15.10
CA THR A 90 9.35 3.91 -14.81
C THR A 90 7.92 3.90 -15.38
N ARG A 91 7.34 5.07 -15.63
CA ARG A 91 6.01 5.24 -16.25
C ARG A 91 6.10 6.41 -17.23
N VAL A 92 5.84 6.13 -18.51
CA VAL A 92 5.84 7.13 -19.58
C VAL A 92 4.50 7.05 -20.28
N VAL A 93 3.92 8.21 -20.60
CA VAL A 93 2.66 8.34 -21.34
C VAL A 93 2.97 9.11 -22.61
N LYS A 94 2.43 8.68 -23.76
CA LYS A 94 2.58 9.43 -25.00
C LYS A 94 1.64 10.63 -25.00
N GLN A 95 2.03 11.71 -25.68
CA GLN A 95 1.22 12.93 -25.70
C GLN A 95 -0.19 12.71 -26.30
N GLN A 96 -0.30 11.89 -27.34
CA GLN A 96 -1.59 11.54 -27.97
C GLN A 96 -2.51 10.79 -26.99
N GLU A 97 -1.98 9.76 -26.34
CA GLU A 97 -2.70 8.97 -25.31
C GLU A 97 -3.13 9.85 -24.13
N LEU A 98 -2.31 10.85 -23.77
CA LEU A 98 -2.65 11.80 -22.70
C LEU A 98 -3.82 12.70 -23.08
N SER A 99 -3.86 13.21 -24.33
CA SER A 99 -4.98 14.01 -24.82
C SER A 99 -6.27 13.20 -24.84
N GLU A 100 -6.24 11.98 -25.40
CA GLU A 100 -7.40 11.07 -25.40
C GLU A 100 -7.89 10.74 -23.98
N PHE A 101 -6.95 10.53 -23.05
CA PHE A 101 -7.25 10.28 -21.66
C PHE A 101 -7.95 11.48 -21.00
N ARG A 102 -7.50 12.71 -21.28
CA ARG A 102 -8.14 13.92 -20.76
C ARG A 102 -9.57 14.04 -21.24
N ASP A 103 -9.81 13.80 -22.53
CA ASP A 103 -11.16 13.87 -23.12
C ASP A 103 -12.10 12.82 -22.53
N ALA A 104 -11.61 11.58 -22.38
CA ALA A 104 -12.38 10.50 -21.78
C ALA A 104 -12.72 10.78 -20.31
N VAL A 105 -11.76 11.28 -19.53
CA VAL A 105 -11.97 11.60 -18.12
C VAL A 105 -12.89 12.81 -17.95
N ALA A 106 -12.80 13.83 -18.81
CA ALA A 106 -13.71 14.98 -18.78
C ALA A 106 -15.17 14.52 -18.98
N LYS A 107 -15.42 13.68 -20.00
CA LYS A 107 -16.76 13.11 -20.26
C LYS A 107 -17.31 12.33 -19.06
N VAL A 108 -16.49 11.46 -18.47
CA VAL A 108 -16.89 10.64 -17.31
C VAL A 108 -17.05 11.49 -16.05
N SER A 109 -16.21 12.51 -15.84
CA SER A 109 -16.30 13.37 -14.66
C SER A 109 -17.56 14.24 -14.64
N HIS A 110 -18.14 14.56 -15.81
CA HIS A 110 -19.38 15.30 -15.91
C HIS A 110 -20.63 14.43 -15.68
N ASP A 111 -20.52 13.11 -15.81
CA ASP A 111 -21.63 12.18 -15.57
C ASP A 111 -21.69 11.76 -14.08
N PRO A 112 -22.70 12.21 -13.31
CA PRO A 112 -22.81 11.90 -11.89
C PRO A 112 -23.15 10.43 -11.60
N TYR A 113 -23.60 9.66 -12.58
CA TYR A 113 -23.98 8.26 -12.40
C TYR A 113 -22.84 7.28 -12.68
N SER A 114 -21.74 7.76 -13.24
CA SER A 114 -20.58 6.93 -13.57
C SER A 114 -19.53 6.95 -12.46
N VAL A 115 -18.95 5.78 -12.13
CA VAL A 115 -17.93 5.64 -11.09
C VAL A 115 -16.65 4.97 -11.60
N LEU A 116 -15.50 5.56 -11.25
CA LEU A 116 -14.19 5.03 -11.62
C LEU A 116 -13.72 3.94 -10.64
N LEU A 117 -13.77 2.67 -11.06
CA LEU A 117 -13.41 1.53 -10.20
C LEU A 117 -11.90 1.43 -9.89
N LYS A 118 -11.01 1.81 -10.82
CA LYS A 118 -9.55 1.58 -10.72
C LYS A 118 -8.73 2.88 -10.69
N ARG A 119 -9.09 3.82 -9.82
CA ARG A 119 -8.42 5.13 -9.72
C ARG A 119 -6.91 5.06 -9.42
N ARG A 120 -6.45 4.12 -8.59
CA ARG A 120 -5.03 4.02 -8.15
C ARG A 120 -4.03 3.77 -9.29
N LYS A 121 -4.47 3.21 -10.41
CA LYS A 121 -3.59 2.89 -11.55
C LYS A 121 -3.54 3.99 -12.60
N LEU A 122 -4.44 4.97 -12.54
CA LEU A 122 -4.56 6.04 -13.51
C LEU A 122 -3.77 7.29 -13.06
N PRO A 123 -3.01 7.95 -13.94
CA PRO A 123 -2.27 9.16 -13.62
C PRO A 123 -3.20 10.39 -13.59
N MET A 124 -4.11 10.44 -12.63
CA MET A 124 -5.11 11.52 -12.50
C MET A 124 -4.49 12.91 -12.29
N GLY A 125 -3.24 12.99 -11.81
CA GLY A 125 -2.52 14.26 -11.68
C GLY A 125 -2.25 14.98 -13.01
N LEU A 126 -2.28 14.27 -14.14
CA LEU A 126 -2.06 14.87 -15.47
C LEU A 126 -3.34 15.44 -16.10
N VAL A 127 -4.51 15.18 -15.50
CA VAL A 127 -5.82 15.62 -16.01
C VAL A 127 -6.14 17.06 -15.59
N ALA A 128 -5.63 17.50 -14.44
CA ALA A 128 -5.85 18.86 -13.96
C ALA A 128 -4.96 19.82 -14.77
N GLU A 129 -5.57 20.50 -15.74
CA GLU A 129 -5.01 21.69 -16.38
C GLU A 129 -4.65 22.70 -15.27
N THR A 130 -3.34 22.90 -15.06
CA THR A 130 -2.80 23.88 -14.10
C THR A 130 -3.06 25.32 -14.52
N ASP A 131 -3.69 25.53 -15.67
CA ASP A 131 -3.80 26.84 -16.31
C ASP A 131 -4.73 27.78 -15.52
N LYS A 132 -5.65 27.23 -14.72
CA LYS A 132 -6.42 28.05 -13.74
C LYS A 132 -5.55 28.69 -12.65
N ASN A 133 -4.31 28.21 -12.46
CA ASN A 133 -3.34 28.78 -11.53
C ASN A 133 -2.19 29.53 -12.22
N ARG A 134 -2.02 29.37 -13.54
CA ARG A 134 -1.00 30.10 -14.31
C ARG A 134 -1.45 31.51 -14.69
N ASP A 135 -2.76 31.72 -14.79
CA ASP A 135 -3.33 33.01 -15.22
C ASP A 135 -3.77 33.93 -14.07
N GLY A 136 -3.17 33.82 -12.88
CA GLY A 136 -3.20 34.96 -11.92
C GLY A 136 -3.80 34.73 -10.53
N THR A 137 -3.30 33.76 -9.74
CA THR A 137 -3.65 33.70 -8.31
C THR A 137 -2.78 34.58 -7.39
N ARG A 138 -1.80 35.28 -7.97
CA ARG A 138 -1.24 36.56 -7.52
C ARG A 138 -0.15 36.88 -8.54
N LEU A 139 -0.21 38.06 -9.17
CA LEU A 139 1.01 38.68 -9.71
C LEU A 139 2.08 38.49 -8.62
N GLN A 140 3.25 37.94 -8.95
CA GLN A 140 4.34 37.68 -7.98
C GLN A 140 4.86 39.03 -7.44
N LEU A 141 4.01 39.72 -6.68
CA LEU A 141 4.19 41.10 -6.26
C LEU A 141 5.43 41.20 -5.39
N LEU A 142 5.72 40.16 -4.61
CA LEU A 142 6.93 40.04 -3.80
C LEU A 142 8.22 39.82 -4.61
N GLU A 143 8.13 39.35 -5.85
CA GLU A 143 9.28 39.24 -6.76
C GLU A 143 9.53 40.54 -7.50
N THR A 144 8.47 41.26 -7.89
CA THR A 144 8.57 42.58 -8.53
C THR A 144 8.88 43.70 -7.55
N GLU A 145 8.28 43.63 -6.36
CA GLU A 145 8.43 44.60 -5.28
C GLU A 145 8.63 43.86 -3.95
N THR A 146 9.86 43.81 -3.48
CA THR A 146 10.15 43.11 -2.22
C THR A 146 9.55 43.86 -1.02
N PHE A 147 9.25 43.12 0.05
CA PHE A 147 8.70 43.70 1.29
C PHE A 147 9.63 44.78 1.88
N GLU A 148 10.95 44.56 1.76
CA GLU A 148 11.94 45.54 2.22
C GLU A 148 11.88 46.83 1.40
N ASP A 149 11.74 46.75 0.07
CA ASP A 149 11.69 47.94 -0.78
C ASP A 149 10.37 48.73 -0.61
N THR A 150 9.24 48.03 -0.46
CA THR A 150 7.91 48.65 -0.31
C THR A 150 7.69 49.30 1.08
N PHE A 151 8.18 48.67 2.15
CA PHE A 151 7.99 49.14 3.53
C PHE A 151 9.22 49.79 4.17
N SER A 152 10.32 50.00 3.44
CA SER A 152 11.47 50.75 3.97
C SER A 152 11.35 52.26 3.74
N LYS A 153 11.96 53.06 4.63
CA LYS A 153 12.04 54.53 4.51
C LYS A 153 12.76 55.00 3.24
N LYS A 154 13.54 54.16 2.56
CA LYS A 154 14.41 54.58 1.44
C LYS A 154 13.62 54.95 0.18
N LYS A 155 12.49 54.27 -0.10
CA LYS A 155 11.68 54.49 -1.30
C LYS A 155 10.80 55.75 -1.21
N TRP A 156 10.30 56.05 -0.01
CA TRP A 156 9.39 57.18 0.24
C TRP A 156 10.09 58.55 0.40
N VAL A 157 11.42 58.60 0.34
CA VAL A 157 12.23 59.82 0.54
C VAL A 157 12.42 60.64 -0.76
N TYR A 158 12.13 60.08 -1.93
CA TYR A 158 12.27 60.77 -3.23
C TYR A 158 10.94 61.29 -3.82
N CYS A 159 9.86 61.28 -3.03
CA CYS A 159 8.54 61.77 -3.44
C CYS A 159 8.13 62.97 -2.56
N SER A 160 8.83 64.09 -2.74
CA SER A 160 8.51 65.41 -2.14
C SER A 160 8.95 66.51 -3.08
#